data_AF-A0A139IUF0-F1
#
_entry.id   AF-A0A139IUF0-F1
#
_cell.length_a   1.000
_cell.length_b   1.000
_cell.length_c   1.000
_cell.angle_alpha   90.00
_cell.angle_beta   90.00
_cell.angle_gamma   90.00
#
_symmetry.space_group_name_H-M   'P 1'
#
loop_
_entity.id
_entity.type
_entity.pdbx_description
1 polymer ?
#
loop_
_entity_poly.entity_id
_entity_poly.type
_entity_poly.pdbx_seq_one_letter_code
_entity_poly.pdbx_strand_id
1 'polypeptide(L)'
;MRPCSRSNNRMIKSWTSCTSHSPAGEQHLLFKMSFILLALSSLALQTFAQDSLKAVLLGRPQPIATLISQPSAVPLHHHQSPNTSEVAQNSDGGFIKRFVASIRNVDDDDVTEPSFLRDDPDEVHDEFSAYVPYGEANGQTLVKRSLTKRAAFRGTMMMNCKKAREACQNACWYQNCVRGAQGSTTAVTYTYDSSANNDLNRVEAGTTVTRGTPCAAWPFGQRFWDMYPWKRQKPTKDSQRELQTDEWPMADFKNDAFDPTANPPQHSLRCITAEDNSKGMRQWVNFRDGAGYYKAGRKYESKRLGTSRFVTGDTFNVEFDMSEFDDNNADDVKAKKDLLYYCTTPYNSCQNDGRQFHMSSLVKTTGRQLDVGSLEWPYDPNALNKYRIDGETEDIKSYFVTVEVTGDDGDMLKASAQTYINDAYQDLDTVDASQVAVGREISLKGDLPQDLKVRRTDGSGCTTELEFTYGTPATGTNDWFVFKSDAKGYGRWSWIESGSQSGKYCQVSEMKDDEGDYVGTRFYCTFPGW
;
A
#
# COMPACT_ATOMS: atom_id res chain seq x y z
N MET A 1 -25.00 1.58 -35.53
CA MET A 1 -23.70 1.84 -36.18
C MET A 1 -23.98 2.26 -37.62
N ARG A 2 -24.00 3.56 -37.89
CA ARG A 2 -24.12 4.13 -39.24
C ARG A 2 -22.76 4.74 -39.58
N PRO A 3 -22.17 4.46 -40.76
CA PRO A 3 -20.98 5.18 -41.19
C PRO A 3 -21.35 6.63 -41.50
N CYS A 4 -20.44 7.56 -41.23
CA CYS A 4 -20.55 8.93 -41.69
C CYS A 4 -20.79 8.94 -43.20
N SER A 5 -21.73 9.76 -43.63
CA SER A 5 -22.21 9.89 -45.01
C SER A 5 -21.05 9.99 -46.02
N ARG A 6 -20.83 8.93 -46.80
CA ARG A 6 -19.85 8.91 -47.90
C ARG A 6 -20.47 9.44 -49.17
N SER A 7 -19.99 10.58 -49.66
CA SER A 7 -20.07 10.94 -51.07
C SER A 7 -18.98 10.18 -51.86
N ASN A 8 -19.43 9.42 -52.86
CA ASN A 8 -18.59 8.61 -53.74
C ASN A 8 -17.58 9.42 -54.55
N ASN A 9 -16.31 9.00 -54.55
CA ASN A 9 -15.50 9.07 -55.77
C ASN A 9 -14.44 7.95 -55.84
N ARG A 10 -14.14 7.58 -57.09
CA ARG A 10 -13.71 6.26 -57.58
C ARG A 10 -12.22 6.25 -57.98
N MET A 11 -11.57 5.08 -57.76
CA MET A 11 -10.36 4.52 -58.45
C MET A 11 -9.01 5.25 -58.20
N ILE A 12 -7.83 4.62 -58.12
CA ILE A 12 -7.22 3.52 -58.90
C ILE A 12 -6.21 2.73 -58.03
N LYS A 13 -6.07 1.42 -58.30
CA LYS A 13 -5.03 0.50 -57.79
C LYS A 13 -3.68 0.70 -58.51
N SER A 14 -2.55 0.58 -57.81
CA SER A 14 -1.37 -0.12 -58.38
C SER A 14 -0.50 -0.75 -57.30
N TRP A 15 -0.21 -2.04 -57.50
CA TRP A 15 0.83 -2.82 -56.84
C TRP A 15 2.21 -2.49 -57.41
N THR A 16 3.25 -2.49 -56.55
CA THR A 16 4.55 -3.07 -56.90
C THR A 16 5.35 -3.42 -55.64
N SER A 17 5.84 -4.67 -55.60
CA SER A 17 6.84 -5.17 -54.66
C SER A 17 8.25 -4.92 -55.20
N CYS A 18 9.28 -4.83 -54.35
CA CYS A 18 10.63 -5.37 -54.62
C CYS A 18 11.52 -5.36 -53.34
N THR A 19 11.84 -6.58 -52.89
CA THR A 19 13.15 -7.12 -52.46
C THR A 19 14.29 -6.25 -51.91
N SER A 20 14.72 -6.62 -50.70
CA SER A 20 16.09 -6.91 -50.19
C SER A 20 17.31 -6.11 -50.65
N HIS A 21 18.13 -5.68 -49.68
CA HIS A 21 19.55 -6.06 -49.52
C HIS A 21 20.14 -5.45 -48.22
N SER A 22 20.69 -6.29 -47.34
CA SER A 22 21.75 -5.91 -46.40
C SER A 22 23.10 -5.95 -47.12
N PRO A 23 24.12 -5.26 -46.59
CA PRO A 23 25.21 -6.05 -46.02
C PRO A 23 25.79 -5.50 -44.71
N ALA A 24 26.42 -6.44 -43.99
CA ALA A 24 27.29 -6.22 -42.86
C ALA A 24 28.56 -5.45 -43.24
N GLY A 25 29.14 -4.75 -42.27
CA GLY A 25 30.45 -4.12 -42.35
C GLY A 25 31.16 -4.19 -41.00
N GLU A 26 32.36 -4.77 -41.05
CA GLU A 26 33.27 -5.15 -39.97
C GLU A 26 34.07 -3.99 -39.33
N GLN A 27 34.35 -4.18 -38.04
CA GLN A 27 35.62 -4.08 -37.31
C GLN A 27 36.49 -2.79 -37.23
N HIS A 28 37.10 -2.72 -36.04
CA HIS A 28 38.36 -2.07 -35.59
C HIS A 28 38.34 -0.62 -35.09
N LEU A 29 38.63 -0.44 -33.79
CA LEU A 29 39.91 0.06 -33.22
C LEU A 29 39.72 0.31 -31.71
N LEU A 30 40.37 -0.43 -30.80
CA LEU A 30 41.70 -0.15 -30.23
C LEU A 30 41.83 1.22 -29.54
N PHE A 31 41.78 1.25 -28.21
CA PHE A 31 42.61 2.15 -27.41
C PHE A 31 43.11 1.45 -26.14
N LYS A 32 44.41 1.64 -25.91
CA LYS A 32 45.30 1.01 -24.93
C LYS A 32 45.38 1.81 -23.62
N MET A 33 45.62 1.06 -22.55
CA MET A 33 46.57 1.28 -21.43
C MET A 33 46.53 2.60 -20.64
N SER A 34 46.43 2.47 -19.31
CA SER A 34 47.61 2.66 -18.43
C SER A 34 47.38 2.11 -17.02
N PHE A 35 48.44 1.47 -16.52
CA PHE A 35 48.69 0.92 -15.18
C PHE A 35 49.14 2.00 -14.19
N ILE A 36 48.98 1.75 -12.88
CA ILE A 36 49.88 1.98 -11.71
C ILE A 36 49.12 1.38 -10.49
N LEU A 37 49.41 0.23 -9.85
CA LEU A 37 50.54 -0.33 -9.06
C LEU A 37 50.81 0.28 -7.66
N LEU A 38 50.78 -0.64 -6.66
CA LEU A 38 51.51 -0.69 -5.36
C LEU A 38 51.02 0.22 -4.20
N ALA A 39 51.02 -0.15 -2.90
CA ALA A 39 51.44 -1.33 -2.12
C ALA A 39 50.84 -1.18 -0.68
N LEU A 40 50.36 -2.23 -0.01
CA LEU A 40 51.00 -3.02 1.07
C LEU A 40 51.25 -2.35 2.44
N SER A 41 51.09 -3.19 3.47
CA SER A 41 51.48 -3.09 4.90
C SER A 41 50.48 -2.40 5.84
N SER A 42 50.16 -2.88 7.05
CA SER A 42 50.57 -4.07 7.82
C SER A 42 49.78 -4.14 9.14
N LEU A 43 49.38 -5.36 9.53
CA LEU A 43 49.44 -5.97 10.87
C LEU A 43 49.67 -5.09 12.13
N ALA A 44 48.76 -5.21 13.11
CA ALA A 44 49.12 -5.32 14.54
C ALA A 44 48.04 -6.06 15.34
N LEU A 45 48.39 -7.24 15.87
CA LEU A 45 47.71 -7.90 16.98
C LEU A 45 47.94 -7.10 18.28
N GLN A 46 46.93 -6.99 19.14
CA GLN A 46 47.11 -7.08 20.60
C GLN A 46 45.95 -7.85 21.25
N THR A 47 46.34 -8.71 22.17
CA THR A 47 45.57 -9.69 22.93
C THR A 47 45.20 -9.17 24.33
N PHE A 48 44.28 -9.90 24.96
CA PHE A 48 43.96 -10.00 26.40
C PHE A 48 43.05 -8.94 27.04
N ALA A 49 41.83 -9.38 27.38
CA ALA A 49 41.33 -9.33 28.74
C ALA A 49 40.31 -10.47 28.94
N GLN A 50 40.70 -11.48 29.73
CA GLN A 50 39.78 -12.37 30.41
C GLN A 50 39.18 -11.59 31.57
N ASP A 51 37.85 -11.54 31.68
CA ASP A 51 37.22 -11.15 32.93
C ASP A 51 36.10 -12.13 33.34
N SER A 52 36.46 -12.86 34.39
CA SER A 52 35.66 -13.40 35.50
C SER A 52 34.18 -13.77 35.27
N LEU A 53 33.96 -15.10 35.20
CA LEU A 53 32.76 -15.76 35.71
C LEU A 53 32.53 -15.40 37.19
N LYS A 54 31.51 -14.60 37.48
CA LYS A 54 30.89 -14.52 38.82
C LYS A 54 29.61 -15.35 38.83
N ALA A 55 29.66 -16.47 39.54
CA ALA A 55 28.50 -17.23 39.95
C ALA A 55 27.60 -16.35 40.85
N VAL A 56 26.35 -16.15 40.46
CA VAL A 56 25.33 -15.52 41.32
C VAL A 56 24.69 -16.62 42.16
N LEU A 57 24.96 -16.59 43.47
CA LEU A 57 24.27 -17.41 44.46
C LEU A 57 22.77 -17.04 44.53
N LEU A 58 21.92 -18.03 44.26
CA LEU A 58 20.50 -18.00 44.61
C LEU A 58 20.33 -18.22 46.11
N GLY A 59 19.53 -17.38 46.76
CA GLY A 59 18.86 -17.70 48.02
C GLY A 59 19.25 -16.86 49.23
N ARG A 60 18.53 -15.75 49.45
CA ARG A 60 18.13 -15.28 50.79
C ARG A 60 16.75 -14.62 50.71
N PRO A 61 15.78 -14.96 51.59
CA PRO A 61 14.53 -14.24 51.70
C PRO A 61 14.79 -12.89 52.40
N GLN A 62 14.34 -11.79 51.79
CA GLN A 62 14.34 -10.44 52.38
C GLN A 62 12.98 -10.19 53.09
N PRO A 63 12.94 -9.29 54.09
CA PRO A 63 11.91 -9.28 55.13
C PRO A 63 10.56 -8.73 54.66
N ILE A 64 9.49 -9.24 55.30
CA ILE A 64 8.11 -8.78 55.16
C ILE A 64 8.04 -7.32 55.65
N ALA A 65 7.74 -6.38 54.75
CA ALA A 65 7.42 -5.01 55.10
C ALA A 65 5.94 -4.94 55.51
N THR A 66 5.68 -4.59 56.78
CA THR A 66 4.35 -4.29 57.28
C THR A 66 4.04 -2.82 56.96
N LEU A 67 3.07 -2.55 56.08
CA LEU A 67 2.61 -1.19 55.82
C LEU A 67 1.60 -0.77 56.90
N ILE A 68 1.89 0.34 57.57
CA ILE A 68 1.01 1.03 58.52
C ILE A 68 0.02 1.88 57.71
N SER A 69 -1.27 1.79 58.05
CA SER A 69 -2.34 2.56 57.40
C SER A 69 -2.36 4.03 57.85
N GLN A 70 -2.62 4.94 56.91
CA GLN A 70 -3.09 6.30 57.20
C GLN A 70 -4.46 6.56 56.55
N PRO A 71 -5.27 7.48 57.12
CA PRO A 71 -6.74 7.37 57.11
C PRO A 71 -7.43 8.12 55.97
N SER A 72 -8.65 7.65 55.67
CA SER A 72 -9.59 8.16 54.67
C SER A 72 -10.06 9.60 54.88
N ALA A 73 -10.40 10.27 53.76
CA ALA A 73 -11.40 11.34 53.71
C ALA A 73 -12.30 11.17 52.46
N VAL A 74 -13.54 10.70 52.65
CA VAL A 74 -14.86 11.39 52.52
C VAL A 74 -15.35 11.60 51.07
N PRO A 75 -16.59 11.13 50.73
CA PRO A 75 -17.14 11.13 49.37
C PRO A 75 -17.97 12.39 49.04
N LEU A 76 -18.12 12.69 47.74
CA LEU A 76 -19.10 13.67 47.25
C LEU A 76 -19.90 13.09 46.07
N HIS A 77 -21.22 13.21 46.24
CA HIS A 77 -22.30 12.65 45.45
C HIS A 77 -22.63 13.44 44.17
N HIS A 78 -23.27 12.71 43.25
CA HIS A 78 -24.27 13.12 42.24
C HIS A 78 -23.79 13.71 40.89
N HIS A 79 -23.97 12.92 39.83
CA HIS A 79 -24.72 13.36 38.66
C HIS A 79 -25.46 12.18 37.98
N GLN A 80 -26.75 12.41 37.69
CA GLN A 80 -27.70 11.51 37.04
C GLN A 80 -27.35 11.27 35.57
N SER A 81 -27.62 10.05 35.08
CA SER A 81 -27.54 9.65 33.68
C SER A 81 -28.81 10.08 32.90
N PRO A 82 -28.72 10.60 31.67
CA PRO A 82 -29.88 10.76 30.80
C PRO A 82 -30.20 9.47 30.03
N ASN A 83 -31.41 8.98 30.29
CA ASN A 83 -32.37 8.27 29.44
C ASN A 83 -31.91 7.78 28.05
N THR A 84 -31.78 6.47 27.90
CA THR A 84 -31.66 5.76 26.61
C THR A 84 -33.03 5.33 26.11
N SER A 85 -33.68 6.15 25.29
CA SER A 85 -34.80 5.71 24.47
C SER A 85 -35.10 6.76 23.39
N GLU A 86 -34.27 6.81 22.34
CA GLU A 86 -34.60 7.41 21.03
C GLU A 86 -33.41 7.29 20.05
N VAL A 87 -33.09 6.09 19.56
CA VAL A 87 -32.54 5.88 18.20
C VAL A 87 -32.79 4.40 17.84
N ALA A 88 -34.04 4.06 17.57
CA ALA A 88 -34.38 2.82 16.88
C ALA A 88 -35.27 3.19 15.71
N GLN A 89 -34.65 3.56 14.57
CA GLN A 89 -35.21 3.42 13.23
C GLN A 89 -34.22 3.91 12.17
N ASN A 90 -34.07 3.09 11.12
CA ASN A 90 -33.46 3.34 9.81
C ASN A 90 -31.93 3.17 9.68
N SER A 91 -31.48 1.99 9.21
CA SER A 91 -31.08 1.76 7.80
C SER A 91 -30.19 0.51 7.64
N ASP A 92 -30.70 -0.49 6.92
CA ASP A 92 -30.05 -1.50 6.07
C ASP A 92 -28.67 -2.09 6.44
N GLY A 93 -28.71 -3.14 7.26
CA GLY A 93 -27.59 -3.99 7.64
C GLY A 93 -27.16 -5.02 6.57
N GLY A 94 -26.50 -4.55 5.51
CA GLY A 94 -25.98 -5.42 4.44
C GLY A 94 -24.52 -5.90 4.58
N PHE A 95 -23.68 -5.26 5.41
CA PHE A 95 -22.23 -5.40 5.25
C PHE A 95 -21.54 -6.39 6.22
N ILE A 96 -22.06 -6.59 7.44
CA ILE A 96 -21.35 -7.38 8.47
C ILE A 96 -21.55 -8.91 8.32
N LYS A 97 -22.62 -9.37 7.66
CA LYS A 97 -22.92 -10.82 7.59
C LYS A 97 -22.04 -11.64 6.62
N ARG A 98 -21.39 -11.02 5.62
CA ARG A 98 -20.57 -11.79 4.65
C ARG A 98 -19.12 -12.01 5.05
N PHE A 99 -18.56 -11.20 5.95
CA PHE A 99 -17.18 -11.38 6.40
C PHE A 99 -17.05 -12.43 7.51
N VAL A 100 -18.10 -12.62 8.31
CA VAL A 100 -18.11 -13.59 9.42
C VAL A 100 -18.52 -15.00 8.99
N ALA A 101 -19.27 -15.15 7.88
CA ALA A 101 -19.76 -16.46 7.40
C ALA A 101 -18.67 -17.38 6.79
N SER A 102 -17.43 -16.91 6.64
CA SER A 102 -16.31 -17.73 6.13
C SER A 102 -15.42 -18.31 7.24
N ILE A 103 -15.67 -18.01 8.52
CA ILE A 103 -14.78 -18.42 9.63
C ILE A 103 -15.48 -19.36 10.65
N ARG A 104 -16.79 -19.60 10.55
CA ARG A 104 -17.49 -20.52 11.46
C ARG A 104 -18.26 -21.60 10.70
N ASN A 105 -17.63 -22.75 10.58
CA ASN A 105 -18.29 -24.05 10.50
C ASN A 105 -17.59 -24.97 11.50
N VAL A 106 -17.99 -24.91 12.78
CA VAL A 106 -18.06 -26.05 13.71
C VAL A 106 -19.13 -25.68 14.74
N ASP A 107 -20.07 -26.61 14.96
CA ASP A 107 -21.24 -26.55 15.81
C ASP A 107 -20.93 -26.52 17.33
N ASP A 108 -21.97 -26.03 18.02
CA ASP A 108 -22.47 -26.29 19.39
C ASP A 108 -21.88 -25.63 20.66
N ASP A 109 -22.78 -24.81 21.24
CA ASP A 109 -23.15 -24.58 22.63
C ASP A 109 -22.11 -24.14 23.67
N ASP A 110 -22.17 -22.87 24.08
CA ASP A 110 -22.87 -22.55 25.33
C ASP A 110 -23.20 -21.06 25.45
N VAL A 111 -24.36 -20.76 26.03
CA VAL A 111 -24.90 -19.43 26.27
C VAL A 111 -24.20 -18.81 27.48
N THR A 112 -23.62 -17.61 27.33
CA THR A 112 -23.28 -16.78 28.50
C THR A 112 -23.55 -15.30 28.20
N GLU A 113 -24.36 -14.69 29.06
CA GLU A 113 -24.83 -13.30 28.98
C GLU A 113 -23.67 -12.26 29.03
N PRO A 114 -23.84 -11.07 28.43
CA PRO A 114 -22.83 -10.02 28.45
C PRO A 114 -22.83 -9.28 29.81
N SER A 115 -21.78 -9.47 30.59
CA SER A 115 -21.48 -8.64 31.76
C SER A 115 -21.00 -7.25 31.30
N PHE A 116 -21.88 -6.26 31.41
CA PHE A 116 -21.55 -4.84 31.32
C PHE A 116 -20.78 -4.38 32.57
N LEU A 117 -19.45 -4.42 32.53
CA LEU A 117 -18.61 -3.55 33.34
C LEU A 117 -17.40 -3.13 32.49
N ARG A 118 -17.35 -1.84 32.17
CA ARG A 118 -16.17 -1.16 31.62
C ARG A 118 -15.14 -1.07 32.73
N ASP A 119 -13.98 -1.69 32.53
CA ASP A 119 -12.75 -1.26 33.16
C ASP A 119 -11.86 -0.73 32.03
N ASP A 120 -11.70 0.59 31.98
CA ASP A 120 -10.62 1.25 31.22
C ASP A 120 -9.28 0.78 31.80
N PRO A 121 -8.34 0.25 30.99
CA PRO A 121 -6.97 0.03 31.44
C PRO A 121 -6.03 1.00 30.74
N ASP A 122 -6.34 2.31 30.80
CA ASP A 122 -5.40 3.37 30.45
C ASP A 122 -4.89 4.03 31.74
N GLU A 123 -4.08 3.30 32.49
CA GLU A 123 -3.09 3.93 33.37
C GLU A 123 -1.76 3.21 33.17
N VAL A 124 -0.77 4.00 32.78
CA VAL A 124 0.65 3.61 32.78
C VAL A 124 0.98 3.21 34.23
N HIS A 125 0.88 1.93 34.53
CA HIS A 125 1.23 1.43 35.85
C HIS A 125 2.73 1.57 36.05
N ASP A 126 3.09 2.60 36.82
CA ASP A 126 4.38 2.76 37.48
C ASP A 126 4.85 1.42 38.08
N GLU A 127 6.16 1.22 38.05
CA GLU A 127 6.90 -0.01 38.40
C GLU A 127 6.59 -0.61 39.80
N PHE A 128 5.75 0.04 40.61
CA PHE A 128 5.33 -0.39 41.95
C PHE A 128 3.94 -1.02 42.04
N SER A 129 3.16 -1.07 40.95
CA SER A 129 1.78 -1.62 40.91
C SER A 129 1.70 -3.16 40.94
N ALA A 130 2.73 -3.85 41.45
CA ALA A 130 2.84 -5.30 41.35
C ALA A 130 1.87 -6.09 42.25
N TYR A 131 1.08 -5.42 43.09
CA TYR A 131 0.24 -6.04 44.11
C TYR A 131 -1.14 -5.37 44.15
N VAL A 132 -2.19 -6.13 43.84
CA VAL A 132 -3.59 -5.67 43.85
C VAL A 132 -4.28 -6.24 45.10
N PRO A 133 -4.89 -5.41 45.97
CA PRO A 133 -5.69 -5.91 47.08
C PRO A 133 -6.86 -6.76 46.58
N TYR A 134 -7.13 -7.90 47.22
CA TYR A 134 -8.31 -8.73 46.89
C TYR A 134 -9.12 -9.18 48.11
N GLY A 135 -8.71 -8.77 49.31
CA GLY A 135 -9.44 -9.04 50.53
C GLY A 135 -8.63 -8.67 51.77
N GLU A 136 -9.20 -8.96 52.93
CA GLU A 136 -8.52 -8.80 54.22
C GLU A 136 -8.69 -10.08 55.04
N ALA A 137 -7.63 -10.50 55.72
CA ALA A 137 -7.67 -11.61 56.68
C ALA A 137 -6.81 -11.25 57.89
N ASN A 138 -7.36 -11.46 59.09
CA ASN A 138 -6.67 -11.19 60.37
C ASN A 138 -6.08 -9.76 60.48
N GLY A 139 -6.78 -8.75 59.95
CA GLY A 139 -6.33 -7.35 59.97
C GLY A 139 -5.18 -7.04 59.01
N GLN A 140 -4.87 -7.94 58.07
CA GLN A 140 -3.91 -7.73 56.99
C GLN A 140 -4.61 -7.70 55.63
N THR A 141 -4.25 -6.72 54.81
CA THR A 141 -4.68 -6.66 53.41
C THR A 141 -4.00 -7.77 52.61
N LEU A 142 -4.80 -8.69 52.08
CA LEU A 142 -4.35 -9.70 51.15
C LEU A 142 -4.15 -9.05 49.79
N VAL A 143 -2.91 -9.07 49.32
CA VAL A 143 -2.56 -8.60 47.98
C VAL A 143 -2.25 -9.78 47.07
N LYS A 144 -2.84 -9.81 45.89
CA LYS A 144 -2.46 -10.73 44.82
C LYS A 144 -1.39 -10.04 44.00
N ARG A 145 -0.31 -10.74 43.66
CA ARG A 145 0.64 -10.21 42.69
C ARG A 145 -0.10 -10.01 41.37
N SER A 146 -0.18 -8.78 40.87
CA SER A 146 -0.58 -8.56 39.48
C SER A 146 0.49 -9.20 38.62
N LEU A 147 0.23 -10.42 38.16
CA LEU A 147 1.05 -11.07 37.14
C LEU A 147 0.64 -10.50 35.78
N THR A 148 0.66 -9.17 35.64
CA THR A 148 0.67 -8.56 34.31
C THR A 148 1.94 -9.05 33.64
N LYS A 149 1.75 -9.85 32.59
CA LYS A 149 2.85 -10.38 31.82
C LYS A 149 3.68 -9.19 31.31
N ARG A 150 4.93 -9.14 31.72
CA ARG A 150 5.86 -8.10 31.26
C ARG A 150 6.17 -8.32 29.78
N ALA A 151 6.24 -7.22 29.04
CA ALA A 151 6.78 -7.19 27.69
C ALA A 151 8.16 -7.87 27.64
N ALA A 152 8.39 -8.66 26.61
CA ALA A 152 9.65 -9.36 26.40
C ALA A 152 10.00 -9.45 24.91
N PHE A 153 11.26 -9.74 24.61
CA PHE A 153 11.66 -10.10 23.26
C PHE A 153 11.12 -11.50 22.89
N ARG A 154 10.49 -11.62 21.73
CA ARG A 154 9.74 -12.83 21.30
C ARG A 154 10.40 -13.59 20.15
N GLY A 155 11.61 -13.20 19.77
CA GLY A 155 12.37 -13.84 18.70
C GLY A 155 12.20 -13.15 17.36
N THR A 156 12.25 -13.93 16.29
CA THR A 156 12.27 -13.44 14.90
C THR A 156 11.11 -14.04 14.11
N MET A 157 10.27 -13.17 13.55
CA MET A 157 9.27 -13.54 12.56
C MET A 157 9.95 -13.85 11.23
N MET A 158 9.88 -15.10 10.81
CA MET A 158 10.23 -15.57 9.47
C MET A 158 9.05 -15.34 8.51
N MET A 159 9.23 -14.46 7.52
CA MET A 159 8.32 -14.28 6.39
C MET A 159 8.75 -15.14 5.22
N ASN A 160 8.01 -16.21 4.92
CA ASN A 160 8.15 -17.01 3.72
C ASN A 160 7.71 -16.18 2.49
N CYS A 161 8.71 -15.73 1.74
CA CYS A 161 8.51 -14.86 0.58
C CYS A 161 8.13 -15.62 -0.68
N LYS A 162 8.21 -16.97 -0.71
CA LYS A 162 7.62 -17.73 -1.81
C LYS A 162 6.09 -17.72 -1.75
N LYS A 163 5.53 -17.63 -0.54
CA LYS A 163 4.08 -17.66 -0.29
C LYS A 163 3.42 -16.30 -0.35
N ALA A 164 4.06 -15.25 0.19
CA ALA A 164 3.54 -13.89 0.19
C ALA A 164 4.61 -12.96 -0.39
N ARG A 165 4.71 -12.97 -1.72
CA ARG A 165 5.82 -12.32 -2.44
C ARG A 165 5.74 -10.81 -2.30
N GLU A 166 4.55 -10.26 -2.48
CA GLU A 166 4.34 -8.82 -2.51
C GLU A 166 4.34 -8.21 -1.11
N ALA A 167 3.76 -8.90 -0.12
CA ALA A 167 3.86 -8.49 1.28
C ALA A 167 5.33 -8.53 1.77
N CYS A 168 6.10 -9.56 1.37
CA CYS A 168 7.55 -9.57 1.62
C CYS A 168 8.24 -8.38 0.94
N GLN A 169 7.94 -8.11 -0.33
CA GLN A 169 8.57 -7.02 -1.07
C GLN A 169 8.34 -5.65 -0.39
N ASN A 170 7.13 -5.38 0.13
CA ASN A 170 6.86 -4.16 0.90
C ASN A 170 7.67 -4.10 2.22
N ALA A 171 7.64 -5.18 3.00
CA ALA A 171 8.40 -5.28 4.24
C ALA A 171 9.93 -5.15 4.02
N CYS A 172 10.46 -5.78 2.98
CA CYS A 172 11.87 -5.70 2.59
C CYS A 172 12.27 -4.30 2.15
N TRP A 173 11.42 -3.62 1.37
CA TRP A 173 11.63 -2.21 1.02
C TRP A 173 11.75 -1.35 2.27
N TYR A 174 10.79 -1.48 3.19
CA TYR A 174 10.83 -0.73 4.43
C TYR A 174 12.10 -1.02 5.23
N GLN A 175 12.42 -2.29 5.50
CA GLN A 175 13.60 -2.62 6.30
C GLN A 175 14.90 -2.21 5.61
N ASN A 176 15.10 -2.61 4.34
CA ASN A 176 16.39 -2.49 3.69
C ASN A 176 16.64 -1.11 3.09
N CYS A 177 15.60 -0.44 2.61
CA CYS A 177 15.70 0.84 1.90
C CYS A 177 15.26 2.02 2.75
N VAL A 178 14.12 1.94 3.43
CA VAL A 178 13.63 3.04 4.28
C VAL A 178 14.44 3.09 5.58
N ARG A 179 14.69 1.95 6.23
CA ARG A 179 15.42 1.86 7.51
C ARG A 179 16.90 1.54 7.37
N GLY A 180 17.40 1.30 6.16
CA GLY A 180 18.82 1.06 5.89
C GLY A 180 19.38 -0.23 6.50
N ALA A 181 18.55 -1.23 6.77
CA ALA A 181 18.98 -2.48 7.40
C ALA A 181 19.91 -3.33 6.50
N GLN A 182 19.77 -3.21 5.18
CA GLN A 182 20.60 -3.92 4.18
C GLN A 182 20.76 -5.43 4.45
N GLY A 183 19.66 -6.10 4.81
CA GLY A 183 19.63 -7.54 5.14
C GLY A 183 19.92 -7.87 6.61
N SER A 184 20.26 -6.89 7.44
CA SER A 184 20.45 -7.09 8.87
C SER A 184 19.12 -7.22 9.61
N THR A 185 18.85 -8.42 10.12
CA THR A 185 17.60 -8.74 10.86
C THR A 185 17.53 -8.09 12.23
N THR A 186 18.67 -7.69 12.81
CA THR A 186 18.75 -7.04 14.12
C THR A 186 18.82 -5.52 14.03
N ALA A 187 18.96 -4.96 12.83
CA ALA A 187 18.99 -3.50 12.64
C ALA A 187 17.62 -2.85 12.86
N VAL A 188 16.53 -3.61 12.73
CA VAL A 188 15.16 -3.14 12.95
C VAL A 188 14.43 -4.09 13.89
N THR A 189 14.05 -3.57 15.05
CA THR A 189 13.20 -4.27 16.03
C THR A 189 11.83 -3.61 16.05
N TYR A 190 10.79 -4.45 15.96
CA TYR A 190 9.41 -4.02 16.05
C TYR A 190 8.87 -4.26 17.44
N THR A 191 7.86 -3.48 17.80
CA THR A 191 7.12 -3.63 19.05
C THR A 191 5.68 -3.97 18.72
N TYR A 192 5.11 -4.96 19.39
CA TYR A 192 3.70 -5.30 19.26
C TYR A 192 2.84 -4.29 20.00
N ASP A 193 1.75 -3.87 19.37
CA ASP A 193 0.71 -3.06 19.99
C ASP A 193 -0.63 -3.80 19.94
N SER A 194 -1.45 -3.64 20.98
CA SER A 194 -2.73 -4.33 21.05
C SER A 194 -3.66 -3.90 19.91
N SER A 195 -4.61 -4.76 19.57
CA SER A 195 -5.58 -4.49 18.50
C SER A 195 -6.47 -3.27 18.75
N ALA A 196 -6.48 -2.70 19.96
CA ALA A 196 -7.26 -1.52 20.29
C ALA A 196 -6.84 -0.28 19.47
N ASN A 197 -5.55 -0.20 19.10
CA ASN A 197 -5.02 0.92 18.32
C ASN A 197 -4.97 0.64 16.81
N ASN A 198 -5.40 -0.54 16.35
CA ASN A 198 -5.26 -0.94 14.95
C ASN A 198 -5.93 0.04 13.99
N ASP A 199 -7.15 0.47 14.30
CA ASP A 199 -7.88 1.37 13.41
C ASP A 199 -7.19 2.74 13.32
N LEU A 200 -6.74 3.28 14.46
CA LEU A 200 -5.95 4.51 14.50
C LEU A 200 -4.64 4.34 13.72
N ASN A 201 -3.89 3.26 13.96
CA ASN A 201 -2.64 2.96 13.26
C ASN A 201 -2.85 2.87 11.74
N ARG A 202 -3.96 2.31 11.27
CA ARG A 202 -4.29 2.27 9.84
C ARG A 202 -4.63 3.64 9.26
N VAL A 203 -5.22 4.54 10.06
CA VAL A 203 -5.49 5.93 9.65
C VAL A 203 -4.20 6.73 9.61
N GLU A 204 -3.36 6.63 10.63
CA GLU A 204 -2.05 7.30 10.70
C GLU A 204 -1.08 6.79 9.62
N ALA A 205 -1.15 5.50 9.26
CA ALA A 205 -0.40 4.94 8.13
C ALA A 205 -0.98 5.36 6.77
N GLY A 206 -2.21 5.91 6.72
CA GLY A 206 -2.88 6.29 5.49
C GLY A 206 -3.56 5.15 4.72
N THR A 207 -3.73 3.98 5.33
CA THR A 207 -4.40 2.85 4.70
C THR A 207 -5.93 2.97 4.74
N THR A 208 -6.49 3.45 5.86
CA THR A 208 -7.94 3.58 6.03
C THR A 208 -8.39 5.00 5.69
N VAL A 209 -9.24 5.11 4.66
CA VAL A 209 -9.82 6.38 4.21
C VAL A 209 -11.35 6.33 4.18
N THR A 210 -12.00 7.48 3.99
CA THR A 210 -13.47 7.66 3.99
C THR A 210 -14.21 6.65 3.13
N ARG A 211 -13.58 6.18 2.04
CA ARG A 211 -14.13 5.15 1.15
C ARG A 211 -13.10 4.06 0.84
N GLY A 212 -12.80 3.22 1.83
CA GLY A 212 -11.97 2.02 1.66
C GLY A 212 -10.49 2.30 1.85
N THR A 213 -9.68 2.06 0.81
CA THR A 213 -8.23 2.27 0.85
C THR A 213 -7.74 3.01 -0.40
N PRO A 214 -6.57 3.66 -0.36
CA PRO A 214 -6.00 4.34 -1.53
C PRO A 214 -5.89 3.43 -2.76
N CYS A 215 -5.52 2.15 -2.58
CA CYS A 215 -5.37 1.21 -3.68
C CYS A 215 -6.68 0.87 -4.43
N ALA A 216 -7.82 1.21 -3.86
CA ALA A 216 -9.12 1.06 -4.50
C ALA A 216 -9.71 2.41 -4.99
N ALA A 217 -9.20 3.53 -4.48
CA ALA A 217 -9.72 4.86 -4.74
C ALA A 217 -8.99 5.57 -5.89
N TRP A 218 -9.71 6.42 -6.63
CA TRP A 218 -9.14 7.22 -7.71
C TRP A 218 -8.37 8.44 -7.18
N PRO A 219 -7.23 8.83 -7.80
CA PRO A 219 -6.58 8.25 -8.99
C PRO A 219 -5.57 7.11 -8.68
N PHE A 220 -5.30 6.83 -7.41
CA PHE A 220 -4.28 5.89 -6.96
C PHE A 220 -4.53 4.45 -7.44
N GLY A 221 -5.77 3.96 -7.33
CA GLY A 221 -6.15 2.63 -7.81
C GLY A 221 -5.86 2.42 -9.29
N GLN A 222 -6.08 3.43 -10.13
CA GLN A 222 -5.69 3.39 -11.55
C GLN A 222 -4.17 3.24 -11.71
N ARG A 223 -3.41 4.12 -11.03
CA ARG A 223 -1.94 4.13 -11.06
C ARG A 223 -1.35 2.77 -10.74
N PHE A 224 -1.85 2.13 -9.68
CA PHE A 224 -1.27 0.88 -9.20
C PHE A 224 -1.85 -0.35 -9.90
N TRP A 225 -3.08 -0.28 -10.42
CA TRP A 225 -3.70 -1.37 -11.17
C TRP A 225 -3.02 -1.64 -12.51
N ASP A 226 -2.75 -0.58 -13.29
CA ASP A 226 -2.17 -0.73 -14.62
C ASP A 226 -0.70 -1.12 -14.58
N MET A 227 0.01 -0.62 -13.58
CA MET A 227 1.41 -1.00 -13.34
C MET A 227 1.54 -2.35 -12.62
N TYR A 228 0.42 -2.97 -12.24
CA TYR A 228 0.47 -4.28 -11.59
C TYR A 228 0.92 -5.35 -12.59
N PRO A 229 1.91 -6.21 -12.23
CA PRO A 229 2.47 -7.20 -13.15
C PRO A 229 1.55 -8.44 -13.28
N TRP A 230 0.31 -8.28 -13.75
CA TRP A 230 -0.73 -9.32 -13.86
C TRP A 230 -0.28 -10.60 -14.58
N LYS A 231 0.64 -10.47 -15.55
CA LYS A 231 1.22 -11.62 -16.27
C LYS A 231 2.10 -12.51 -15.37
N ARG A 232 2.71 -11.93 -14.34
CA ARG A 232 3.63 -12.60 -13.41
C ARG A 232 2.95 -12.97 -12.09
N GLN A 233 1.92 -12.21 -11.72
CA GLN A 233 1.17 -12.36 -10.48
C GLN A 233 -0.31 -12.37 -10.80
N LYS A 234 -0.79 -13.57 -11.15
CA LYS A 234 -2.20 -13.81 -11.39
C LYS A 234 -2.78 -14.53 -10.17
N PRO A 235 -3.67 -13.89 -9.40
CA PRO A 235 -4.36 -14.54 -8.29
C PRO A 235 -5.09 -15.80 -8.76
N THR A 236 -5.25 -16.74 -7.85
CA THR A 236 -5.90 -18.03 -8.17
C THR A 236 -7.39 -17.86 -8.51
N LYS A 237 -8.02 -16.80 -8.01
CA LYS A 237 -9.43 -16.46 -8.26
C LYS A 237 -9.59 -14.99 -8.62
N ASP A 238 -10.59 -14.66 -9.43
CA ASP A 238 -10.88 -13.27 -9.80
C ASP A 238 -11.27 -12.40 -8.60
N SER A 239 -11.94 -12.98 -7.59
CA SER A 239 -12.26 -12.31 -6.31
C SER A 239 -11.02 -11.92 -5.51
N GLN A 240 -9.84 -12.41 -5.89
CA GLN A 240 -8.57 -12.11 -5.24
C GLN A 240 -7.72 -11.15 -6.06
N ARG A 241 -8.23 -10.66 -7.20
CA ARG A 241 -7.58 -9.62 -8.01
C ARG A 241 -7.71 -8.24 -7.41
N GLU A 242 -8.64 -8.01 -6.48
CA GLU A 242 -8.74 -6.74 -5.78
C GLU A 242 -7.38 -6.37 -5.16
N LEU A 243 -6.92 -5.16 -5.48
CA LEU A 243 -5.72 -4.61 -4.86
C LEU A 243 -6.10 -4.01 -3.52
N GLN A 244 -5.42 -4.46 -2.49
CA GLN A 244 -5.49 -3.93 -1.14
C GLN A 244 -4.23 -3.11 -0.87
N THR A 245 -4.36 -2.14 0.02
CA THR A 245 -3.22 -1.42 0.57
C THR A 245 -2.60 -2.28 1.66
N ASP A 246 -1.41 -2.80 1.40
CA ASP A 246 -0.53 -3.41 2.39
C ASP A 246 0.29 -2.30 3.05
N GLU A 247 0.44 -2.38 4.36
CA GLU A 247 1.17 -1.39 5.16
C GLU A 247 2.30 -2.04 5.96
N TRP A 248 3.45 -1.37 5.98
CA TRP A 248 4.58 -1.77 6.80
C TRP A 248 5.26 -0.55 7.44
N PRO A 249 5.46 -0.48 8.77
CA PRO A 249 5.08 -1.46 9.80
C PRO A 249 3.57 -1.75 9.83
N MET A 250 3.18 -2.96 10.23
CA MET A 250 1.77 -3.36 10.26
C MET A 250 0.99 -2.62 11.35
N ALA A 251 -0.34 -2.53 11.21
CA ALA A 251 -1.20 -1.89 12.21
C ALA A 251 -1.15 -2.54 13.61
N ASP A 252 -0.87 -3.86 13.68
CA ASP A 252 -0.65 -4.60 14.93
C ASP A 252 0.70 -4.24 15.60
N PHE A 253 1.53 -3.40 14.98
CA PHE A 253 2.79 -2.95 15.55
C PHE A 253 2.60 -1.58 16.18
N LYS A 254 3.47 -1.23 17.13
CA LYS A 254 3.52 0.13 17.65
C LYS A 254 3.98 1.05 16.52
N ASN A 255 3.12 2.00 16.17
CA ASN A 255 3.38 3.02 15.17
C ASN A 255 3.51 4.38 15.86
N ASP A 256 4.41 5.21 15.35
CA ASP A 256 4.44 6.61 15.73
C ASP A 256 3.25 7.33 15.07
N ALA A 257 2.78 8.41 15.69
CA ALA A 257 1.78 9.28 15.07
C ALA A 257 2.31 9.85 13.75
N PHE A 258 1.40 10.10 12.80
CA PHE A 258 1.78 10.63 11.49
C PHE A 258 2.52 11.97 11.62
N ASP A 259 3.71 12.03 11.01
CA ASP A 259 4.52 13.23 10.87
C ASP A 259 4.78 13.51 9.38
N PRO A 260 4.19 14.58 8.81
CA PRO A 260 4.39 14.92 7.39
C PRO A 260 5.83 15.35 7.07
N THR A 261 6.67 15.58 8.09
CA THR A 261 8.07 15.98 7.95
C THR A 261 9.06 14.82 8.13
N ALA A 262 8.55 13.61 8.41
CA ALA A 262 9.38 12.43 8.62
C ALA A 262 10.20 12.09 7.38
N ASN A 263 11.53 12.03 7.54
CA ASN A 263 12.46 11.57 6.54
C ASN A 263 13.49 10.62 7.19
N PRO A 264 13.47 9.32 6.90
CA PRO A 264 12.60 8.65 5.92
C PRO A 264 11.13 8.57 6.38
N PRO A 265 10.17 8.29 5.47
CA PRO A 265 8.76 8.09 5.82
C PRO A 265 8.55 7.02 6.90
N GLN A 266 7.55 7.21 7.77
CA GLN A 266 7.28 6.31 8.89
C GLN A 266 6.70 4.95 8.45
N HIS A 267 5.97 4.94 7.33
CA HIS A 267 5.32 3.76 6.75
C HIS A 267 5.65 3.62 5.27
N SER A 268 5.72 2.38 4.81
CA SER A 268 5.70 1.99 3.41
C SER A 268 4.36 1.35 3.08
N LEU A 269 3.71 1.87 2.05
CA LEU A 269 2.47 1.36 1.50
C LEU A 269 2.73 0.73 0.13
N ARG A 270 1.99 -0.35 -0.16
CA ARG A 270 2.02 -1.01 -1.47
C ARG A 270 0.64 -1.52 -1.84
N CYS A 271 0.25 -1.34 -3.08
CA CYS A 271 -0.96 -1.98 -3.61
C CYS A 271 -0.65 -3.41 -4.05
N ILE A 272 -1.19 -4.39 -3.35
CA ILE A 272 -0.95 -5.81 -3.57
C ILE A 272 -2.27 -6.57 -3.65
N THR A 273 -2.28 -7.75 -4.26
CA THR A 273 -3.52 -8.54 -4.33
C THR A 273 -4.00 -8.96 -2.93
N ALA A 274 -5.32 -9.04 -2.75
CA ALA A 274 -5.93 -9.51 -1.52
C ALA A 274 -5.44 -10.92 -1.10
N GLU A 275 -5.11 -11.78 -2.08
CA GLU A 275 -4.51 -13.09 -1.81
C GLU A 275 -3.13 -12.98 -1.16
N ASP A 276 -2.23 -12.15 -1.70
CA ASP A 276 -0.87 -12.01 -1.17
C ASP A 276 -0.90 -11.30 0.21
N ASN A 277 -1.71 -10.26 0.35
CA ASN A 277 -1.92 -9.55 1.63
C ASN A 277 -2.41 -10.50 2.73
N SER A 278 -3.46 -11.30 2.43
CA SER A 278 -3.99 -12.28 3.37
C SER A 278 -2.97 -13.35 3.76
N LYS A 279 -2.09 -13.75 2.83
CA LYS A 279 -1.00 -14.68 3.11
C LYS A 279 0.05 -14.03 4.01
N GLY A 280 0.42 -12.78 3.76
CA GLY A 280 1.32 -11.98 4.62
C GLY A 280 0.80 -11.90 6.06
N MET A 281 -0.44 -11.42 6.23
CA MET A 281 -1.12 -11.34 7.52
C MET A 281 -1.17 -12.69 8.27
N ARG A 282 -1.43 -13.79 7.56
CA ARG A 282 -1.43 -15.13 8.17
C ARG A 282 -0.07 -15.52 8.75
N GLN A 283 1.03 -15.07 8.16
CA GLN A 283 2.38 -15.35 8.67
C GLN A 283 2.63 -14.59 9.98
N TRP A 284 2.19 -13.33 10.06
CA TRP A 284 2.22 -12.56 11.30
C TRP A 284 1.39 -13.22 12.41
N VAL A 285 0.13 -13.55 12.14
CA VAL A 285 -0.77 -14.20 13.11
C VAL A 285 -0.17 -15.50 13.63
N ASN A 286 0.42 -16.32 12.75
CA ASN A 286 1.09 -17.56 13.16
C ASN A 286 2.29 -17.29 14.07
N PHE A 287 3.10 -16.27 13.80
CA PHE A 287 4.21 -15.91 14.69
C PHE A 287 3.71 -15.39 16.04
N ARG A 288 2.78 -14.44 16.04
CA ARG A 288 2.17 -13.85 17.25
C ARG A 288 1.58 -14.93 18.16
N ASP A 289 0.82 -15.86 17.58
CA ASP A 289 0.06 -16.87 18.33
C ASP A 289 0.84 -18.18 18.55
N GLY A 290 2.06 -18.31 18.02
CA GLY A 290 2.85 -19.55 18.11
C GLY A 290 2.24 -20.72 17.33
N ALA A 291 1.56 -20.41 16.23
CA ALA A 291 0.85 -21.33 15.37
C ALA A 291 1.59 -21.60 14.05
N GLY A 292 0.99 -22.41 13.17
CA GLY A 292 1.54 -22.73 11.86
C GLY A 292 2.97 -23.29 11.94
N TYR A 293 3.91 -22.64 11.27
CA TYR A 293 5.33 -23.03 11.24
C TYR A 293 6.08 -22.82 12.56
N TYR A 294 5.48 -22.16 13.55
CA TYR A 294 6.08 -21.91 14.87
C TYR A 294 5.61 -22.89 15.95
N LYS A 295 4.74 -23.85 15.61
CA LYS A 295 4.35 -24.93 16.55
C LYS A 295 5.52 -25.89 16.80
N ALA A 296 5.44 -26.64 17.89
CA ALA A 296 6.40 -27.69 18.23
C ALA A 296 6.63 -28.66 17.05
N GLY A 297 7.90 -28.95 16.76
CA GLY A 297 8.36 -29.80 15.67
C GLY A 297 8.22 -29.18 14.27
N ARG A 298 7.97 -27.87 14.14
CA ARG A 298 7.81 -27.19 12.84
C ARG A 298 9.01 -26.29 12.50
N LYS A 299 9.11 -25.94 11.22
CA LYS A 299 10.27 -25.28 10.59
C LYS A 299 10.82 -24.07 11.38
N TYR A 300 9.95 -23.26 11.98
CA TYR A 300 10.34 -22.02 12.66
C TYR A 300 10.12 -22.04 14.18
N GLU A 301 9.90 -23.21 14.79
CA GLU A 301 9.74 -23.32 16.24
C GLU A 301 10.84 -22.58 17.01
N SER A 302 12.11 -22.81 16.64
CA SER A 302 13.27 -22.22 17.30
C SER A 302 13.42 -20.71 17.11
N LYS A 303 12.69 -20.11 16.17
CA LYS A 303 12.73 -18.67 15.89
C LYS A 303 11.78 -17.88 16.78
N ARG A 304 10.82 -18.53 17.45
CA ARG A 304 9.89 -17.89 18.38
C ARG A 304 10.26 -18.20 19.82
N LEU A 305 10.29 -17.17 20.67
CA LEU A 305 10.61 -17.30 22.08
C LEU A 305 9.35 -17.25 22.96
N GLY A 306 9.31 -18.15 23.95
CA GLY A 306 8.17 -18.33 24.85
C GLY A 306 6.98 -19.04 24.19
N THR A 307 5.96 -19.39 24.97
CA THR A 307 4.77 -20.13 24.52
C THR A 307 3.48 -19.33 24.62
N SER A 308 3.46 -18.24 25.41
CA SER A 308 2.29 -17.38 25.59
C SER A 308 2.02 -16.49 24.36
N ARG A 309 0.77 -16.05 24.20
CA ARG A 309 0.36 -15.02 23.21
C ARG A 309 1.07 -13.69 23.49
N PHE A 310 1.31 -12.89 22.45
CA PHE A 310 1.94 -11.57 22.60
C PHE A 310 1.10 -10.63 23.48
N VAL A 311 1.78 -9.74 24.20
CA VAL A 311 1.18 -8.63 24.97
C VAL A 311 1.82 -7.32 24.53
N THR A 312 1.08 -6.21 24.60
CA THR A 312 1.56 -4.88 24.22
C THR A 312 2.95 -4.61 24.79
N GLY A 313 3.85 -4.10 23.94
CA GLY A 313 5.25 -3.86 24.29
C GLY A 313 6.19 -5.03 24.01
N ASP A 314 5.69 -6.24 23.75
CA ASP A 314 6.52 -7.36 23.29
C ASP A 314 7.30 -6.96 22.03
N THR A 315 8.61 -7.22 22.00
CA THR A 315 9.47 -6.86 20.86
C THR A 315 9.89 -8.07 20.06
N PHE A 316 10.19 -7.88 18.78
CA PHE A 316 10.60 -8.95 17.89
C PHE A 316 11.33 -8.41 16.65
N ASN A 317 12.06 -9.28 15.97
CA ASN A 317 12.70 -8.98 14.70
C ASN A 317 11.93 -9.63 13.54
N VAL A 318 12.23 -9.23 12.31
CA VAL A 318 11.65 -9.85 11.10
C VAL A 318 12.79 -10.27 10.17
N GLU A 319 12.67 -11.46 9.59
CA GLU A 319 13.62 -12.08 8.65
C GLU A 319 12.86 -12.68 7.46
N PHE A 320 13.43 -12.57 6.27
CA PHE A 320 12.79 -13.00 5.02
C PHE A 320 13.31 -14.37 4.59
N ASP A 321 12.45 -15.38 4.68
CA ASP A 321 12.77 -16.74 4.26
C ASP A 321 12.61 -16.92 2.75
N MET A 322 13.76 -17.12 2.10
CA MET A 322 13.90 -17.41 0.68
C MET A 322 14.19 -18.90 0.39
N SER A 323 14.23 -19.76 1.42
CA SER A 323 14.68 -21.16 1.30
C SER A 323 13.74 -22.08 0.52
N GLU A 324 12.47 -21.70 0.32
CA GLU A 324 11.53 -22.51 -0.45
C GLU A 324 11.62 -22.30 -1.97
N PHE A 325 12.40 -21.31 -2.42
CA PHE A 325 12.66 -21.13 -3.84
C PHE A 325 13.75 -22.08 -4.31
N ASP A 326 13.53 -22.72 -5.46
CA ASP A 326 14.48 -23.59 -6.12
C ASP A 326 15.34 -22.79 -7.10
N ASP A 327 16.64 -22.68 -6.82
CA ASP A 327 17.59 -21.94 -7.67
C ASP A 327 17.87 -22.61 -9.02
N ASN A 328 17.40 -23.85 -9.22
CA ASN A 328 17.46 -24.54 -10.52
C ASN A 328 16.17 -24.35 -11.33
N ASN A 329 15.10 -23.83 -10.72
CA ASN A 329 13.86 -23.54 -11.41
C ASN A 329 13.89 -22.10 -11.96
N ALA A 330 13.81 -21.97 -13.28
CA ALA A 330 13.89 -20.69 -13.97
C ALA A 330 12.81 -19.68 -13.52
N ASP A 331 11.61 -20.15 -13.17
CA ASP A 331 10.51 -19.29 -12.70
C ASP A 331 10.79 -18.78 -11.28
N ASP A 332 11.36 -19.60 -10.41
CA ASP A 332 11.73 -19.21 -9.05
C ASP A 332 12.91 -18.22 -9.07
N VAL A 333 13.94 -18.46 -9.88
CA VAL A 333 15.06 -17.52 -10.10
C VAL A 333 14.55 -16.19 -10.63
N LYS A 334 13.66 -16.23 -11.62
CA LYS A 334 13.05 -15.04 -12.19
C LYS A 334 12.17 -14.30 -11.18
N ALA A 335 11.39 -15.02 -10.36
CA ALA A 335 10.58 -14.40 -9.31
C ALA A 335 11.44 -13.72 -8.23
N LYS A 336 12.56 -14.33 -7.82
CA LYS A 336 13.53 -13.69 -6.92
C LYS A 336 14.02 -12.36 -7.50
N LYS A 337 14.50 -12.39 -8.74
CA LYS A 337 15.09 -11.23 -9.42
C LYS A 337 14.08 -10.12 -9.70
N ASP A 338 12.87 -10.48 -10.14
CA ASP A 338 11.92 -9.50 -10.67
C ASP A 338 10.91 -9.00 -9.63
N LEU A 339 10.65 -9.74 -8.55
CA LEU A 339 9.57 -9.46 -7.60
C LEU A 339 10.04 -9.33 -6.15
N LEU A 340 11.24 -9.83 -5.83
CA LEU A 340 11.78 -9.86 -4.47
C LEU A 340 13.16 -9.20 -4.38
N TYR A 341 13.47 -8.30 -5.30
CA TYR A 341 14.81 -7.72 -5.38
C TYR A 341 15.18 -6.84 -4.18
N TYR A 342 14.20 -6.33 -3.41
CA TYR A 342 14.48 -5.66 -2.13
C TYR A 342 14.82 -6.66 -1.01
N CYS A 343 14.44 -7.93 -1.18
CA CYS A 343 14.68 -9.00 -0.24
C CYS A 343 15.96 -9.80 -0.54
N THR A 344 16.66 -9.51 -1.65
CA THR A 344 17.83 -10.27 -2.09
C THR A 344 19.09 -9.42 -2.19
N THR A 345 20.20 -9.94 -1.68
CA THR A 345 21.55 -9.40 -1.88
C THR A 345 21.85 -9.21 -3.39
N PRO A 346 22.39 -8.06 -3.83
CA PRO A 346 23.13 -7.08 -3.02
C PRO A 346 22.33 -5.98 -2.31
N TYR A 347 20.99 -6.06 -2.20
CA TYR A 347 20.14 -5.02 -1.56
C TYR A 347 20.41 -3.59 -2.08
N ASN A 348 21.07 -3.46 -3.23
CA ASN A 348 21.77 -2.26 -3.66
C ASN A 348 20.96 -1.39 -4.62
N SER A 349 19.81 -1.86 -5.08
CA SER A 349 18.86 -1.04 -5.81
C SER A 349 17.67 -0.72 -4.92
N CYS A 350 17.83 0.24 -4.01
CA CYS A 350 16.71 0.93 -3.36
C CYS A 350 16.00 1.91 -4.30
N GLN A 351 15.98 1.57 -5.58
CA GLN A 351 15.19 2.24 -6.61
C GLN A 351 13.78 1.67 -6.52
N ASN A 352 12.79 2.56 -6.40
CA ASN A 352 11.39 2.18 -6.36
C ASN A 352 10.97 1.50 -7.69
N ASP A 353 10.20 0.41 -7.64
CA ASP A 353 9.52 -0.16 -8.84
C ASP A 353 8.30 0.67 -9.27
N GLY A 354 8.11 1.83 -8.66
CA GLY A 354 6.96 2.69 -8.85
C GLY A 354 5.71 2.14 -8.19
N ARG A 355 5.84 1.23 -7.22
CA ARG A 355 4.70 0.65 -6.49
C ARG A 355 4.77 0.85 -4.99
N GLN A 356 5.91 1.31 -4.48
CA GLN A 356 6.04 1.78 -3.09
C GLN A 356 5.62 3.24 -3.01
N PHE A 357 4.82 3.55 -2.00
CA PHE A 357 4.37 4.91 -1.75
C PHE A 357 4.15 5.11 -0.25
N HIS A 358 4.02 6.36 0.17
CA HIS A 358 3.67 6.72 1.54
C HIS A 358 2.64 7.84 1.53
N MET A 359 1.96 8.02 2.66
CA MET A 359 1.15 9.21 2.89
C MET A 359 2.07 10.39 3.20
N SER A 360 1.88 11.53 2.53
CA SER A 360 2.65 12.76 2.74
C SER A 360 1.82 13.85 3.43
N SER A 361 0.50 13.71 3.48
CA SER A 361 -0.40 14.56 4.24
C SER A 361 -1.63 13.79 4.69
N LEU A 362 -2.01 13.96 5.95
CA LEU A 362 -3.20 13.38 6.55
C LEU A 362 -4.24 14.47 6.82
N VAL A 363 -5.40 14.34 6.20
CA VAL A 363 -6.61 15.11 6.49
C VAL A 363 -7.65 14.16 7.06
N LYS A 364 -8.10 14.38 8.29
CA LYS A 364 -9.12 13.53 8.92
C LYS A 364 -10.51 14.12 8.70
N THR A 365 -11.51 13.28 8.45
CA THR A 365 -12.90 13.72 8.53
C THR A 365 -13.33 13.80 9.99
N THR A 366 -13.70 14.99 10.46
CA THR A 366 -14.21 15.20 11.82
C THR A 366 -15.70 14.84 11.93
N GLY A 367 -16.12 14.22 13.02
CA GLY A 367 -17.53 14.05 13.38
C GLY A 367 -18.18 12.71 13.00
N ARG A 368 -17.38 11.71 12.62
CA ARG A 368 -17.82 10.30 12.54
C ARG A 368 -17.36 9.52 13.78
N GLN A 369 -17.94 8.33 14.00
CA GLN A 369 -17.64 7.48 15.15
C GLN A 369 -16.17 7.02 15.22
N LEU A 370 -15.42 7.17 14.12
CA LEU A 370 -13.96 7.05 14.01
C LEU A 370 -13.45 8.14 13.07
N ASP A 371 -12.42 8.88 13.47
CA ASP A 371 -11.69 9.78 12.58
C ASP A 371 -10.95 8.93 11.53
N VAL A 372 -11.32 9.06 10.26
CA VAL A 372 -10.67 8.36 9.13
C VAL A 372 -9.97 9.35 8.21
N GLY A 373 -8.99 8.88 7.45
CA GLY A 373 -8.36 9.70 6.41
C GLY A 373 -9.36 10.12 5.33
N SER A 374 -9.24 11.32 4.80
CA SER A 374 -10.16 11.86 3.80
C SER A 374 -9.68 11.52 2.40
N LEU A 375 -10.49 10.78 1.64
CA LEU A 375 -10.21 10.53 0.22
C LEU A 375 -11.49 10.35 -0.59
N GLU A 376 -11.75 11.27 -1.51
CA GLU A 376 -13.00 11.34 -2.26
C GLU A 376 -12.75 11.65 -3.73
N TRP A 377 -13.83 11.57 -4.52
CA TRP A 377 -13.85 11.92 -5.94
C TRP A 377 -14.81 13.10 -6.16
N PRO A 378 -14.44 14.13 -6.94
CA PRO A 378 -13.12 14.35 -7.55
C PRO A 378 -12.01 14.53 -6.51
N TYR A 379 -10.80 14.05 -6.83
CA TYR A 379 -9.68 14.13 -5.90
C TYR A 379 -9.07 15.53 -5.90
N ASP A 380 -9.25 16.24 -4.79
CA ASP A 380 -8.60 17.52 -4.50
C ASP A 380 -7.40 17.32 -3.57
N PRO A 381 -6.15 17.47 -4.04
CA PRO A 381 -4.98 17.29 -3.21
C PRO A 381 -4.90 18.31 -2.06
N ASN A 382 -5.56 19.48 -2.12
CA ASN A 382 -5.48 20.47 -1.06
C ASN A 382 -6.42 20.21 0.12
N ALA A 383 -7.46 19.39 -0.08
CA ALA A 383 -8.49 19.12 0.92
C ALA A 383 -8.49 17.65 1.41
N LEU A 384 -7.71 16.77 0.78
CA LEU A 384 -7.72 15.32 1.02
C LEU A 384 -6.34 14.80 1.40
N ASN A 385 -6.27 13.53 1.83
CA ASN A 385 -5.01 12.84 2.07
C ASN A 385 -4.15 12.84 0.81
N LYS A 386 -2.87 13.17 0.96
CA LYS A 386 -1.87 13.13 -0.12
C LYS A 386 -1.01 11.88 -0.01
N TYR A 387 -0.68 11.30 -1.15
CA TYR A 387 0.25 10.18 -1.22
C TYR A 387 1.32 10.43 -2.27
N ARG A 388 2.52 9.93 -1.99
CA ARG A 388 3.72 10.15 -2.80
C ARG A 388 4.39 8.81 -3.09
N ILE A 389 4.82 8.63 -4.34
CA ILE A 389 5.66 7.50 -4.71
C ILE A 389 7.05 7.71 -4.11
N ASP A 390 7.58 6.71 -3.40
CA ASP A 390 8.87 6.86 -2.74
C ASP A 390 9.98 7.19 -3.75
N GLY A 391 10.77 8.22 -3.45
CA GLY A 391 11.84 8.73 -4.33
C GLY A 391 11.39 9.84 -5.28
N GLU A 392 10.09 10.05 -5.46
CA GLU A 392 9.56 11.19 -6.23
C GLU A 392 9.45 12.45 -5.35
N THR A 393 9.46 13.63 -5.96
CA THR A 393 9.41 14.91 -5.23
C THR A 393 7.99 15.42 -5.02
N GLU A 394 7.07 15.05 -5.91
CA GLU A 394 5.68 15.54 -5.96
C GLU A 394 4.69 14.46 -5.52
N ASP A 395 3.59 14.88 -4.91
CA ASP A 395 2.49 14.00 -4.55
C ASP A 395 1.64 13.65 -5.78
N ILE A 396 1.04 12.46 -5.79
CA ILE A 396 0.14 12.03 -6.86
C ILE A 396 -1.10 12.93 -6.86
N LYS A 397 -1.43 13.44 -8.05
CA LYS A 397 -2.60 14.27 -8.36
C LYS A 397 -3.51 13.57 -9.38
N SER A 398 -4.73 14.05 -9.48
CA SER A 398 -5.67 13.65 -10.54
C SER A 398 -5.70 14.72 -11.62
N TYR A 399 -5.49 14.30 -12.85
CA TYR A 399 -5.63 15.13 -14.04
C TYR A 399 -6.77 14.63 -14.91
N PHE A 400 -7.40 15.57 -15.60
CA PHE A 400 -8.53 15.34 -16.47
C PHE A 400 -8.13 15.79 -17.87
N VAL A 401 -8.39 14.98 -18.88
CA VAL A 401 -8.20 15.36 -20.28
C VAL A 401 -9.49 15.18 -21.05
N THR A 402 -9.94 16.25 -21.69
CA THR A 402 -11.04 16.20 -22.65
C THR A 402 -10.45 16.19 -24.05
N VAL A 403 -10.86 15.26 -24.91
CA VAL A 403 -10.46 15.23 -26.32
C VAL A 403 -11.71 15.17 -27.20
N GLU A 404 -11.87 16.16 -28.06
CA GLU A 404 -12.87 16.20 -29.11
C GLU A 404 -12.22 15.72 -30.41
N VAL A 405 -12.81 14.70 -31.01
CA VAL A 405 -12.42 14.17 -32.31
C VAL A 405 -13.52 14.49 -33.31
N THR A 406 -13.19 15.34 -34.27
CA THR A 406 -14.12 15.82 -35.32
C THR A 406 -13.48 15.67 -36.72
N GLY A 407 -14.17 16.19 -37.74
CA GLY A 407 -13.78 16.07 -39.14
C GLY A 407 -14.29 14.78 -39.78
N ASP A 408 -14.50 14.80 -41.09
CA ASP A 408 -15.09 13.67 -41.82
C ASP A 408 -14.28 12.36 -41.67
N ASP A 409 -12.96 12.51 -41.54
CA ASP A 409 -12.01 11.41 -41.34
C ASP A 409 -11.66 11.18 -39.85
N GLY A 410 -12.28 11.91 -38.92
CA GLY A 410 -11.95 11.88 -37.49
C GLY A 410 -10.50 12.26 -37.20
N ASP A 411 -9.99 13.25 -37.92
CA ASP A 411 -8.59 13.67 -37.91
C ASP A 411 -8.37 15.05 -37.29
N MET A 412 -9.42 15.75 -36.86
CA MET A 412 -9.30 16.99 -36.12
C MET A 412 -9.39 16.69 -34.64
N LEU A 413 -8.35 17.07 -33.88
CA LEU A 413 -8.28 16.82 -32.44
C LEU A 413 -8.18 18.15 -31.70
N LYS A 414 -9.13 18.39 -30.80
CA LYS A 414 -9.04 19.45 -29.81
C LYS A 414 -8.96 18.82 -28.43
N ALA A 415 -7.89 19.07 -27.71
CA ALA A 415 -7.66 18.50 -26.39
C ALA A 415 -7.47 19.61 -25.34
N SER A 416 -8.00 19.41 -24.14
CA SER A 416 -7.76 20.26 -22.98
C SER A 416 -7.40 19.42 -21.76
N ALA A 417 -6.43 19.89 -20.98
CA ALA A 417 -6.03 19.29 -19.72
C ALA A 417 -6.46 20.17 -18.55
N GLN A 418 -6.97 19.55 -17.48
CA GLN A 418 -7.47 20.21 -16.29
C GLN A 418 -7.03 19.47 -15.02
N THR A 419 -7.07 20.15 -13.88
CA THR A 419 -6.99 19.54 -12.54
C THR A 419 -8.14 20.03 -11.67
N TYR A 420 -8.42 19.35 -10.56
CA TYR A 420 -9.46 19.74 -9.61
C TYR A 420 -8.82 20.17 -8.30
N ILE A 421 -8.92 21.45 -7.97
CA ILE A 421 -8.28 22.07 -6.81
C ILE A 421 -9.21 23.12 -6.21
N ASN A 422 -9.39 23.08 -4.89
CA ASN A 422 -10.26 23.96 -4.11
C ASN A 422 -11.70 23.98 -4.66
N ASP A 423 -12.28 22.79 -4.78
CA ASP A 423 -13.63 22.55 -5.29
C ASP A 423 -13.93 23.00 -6.74
N ALA A 424 -12.90 23.35 -7.53
CA ALA A 424 -13.06 23.82 -8.90
C ALA A 424 -12.10 23.14 -9.90
N TYR A 425 -12.56 22.97 -11.13
CA TYR A 425 -11.69 22.60 -12.25
C TYR A 425 -10.85 23.80 -12.70
N GLN A 426 -9.55 23.58 -12.86
CA GLN A 426 -8.59 24.57 -13.35
C GLN A 426 -8.01 24.08 -14.66
N ASP A 427 -8.09 24.92 -15.69
CA ASP A 427 -7.47 24.65 -16.99
C ASP A 427 -5.95 24.73 -16.88
N LEU A 428 -5.27 23.71 -17.43
CA LEU A 428 -3.82 23.61 -17.43
C LEU A 428 -3.22 23.84 -18.81
N ASP A 429 -3.87 23.32 -19.86
CA ASP A 429 -3.46 23.50 -21.24
C ASP A 429 -4.62 23.22 -22.21
N THR A 430 -4.53 23.74 -23.43
CA THR A 430 -5.44 23.41 -24.54
C THR A 430 -4.71 23.46 -25.86
N VAL A 431 -4.94 22.44 -26.68
CA VAL A 431 -4.38 22.32 -28.03
C VAL A 431 -5.51 22.06 -29.02
N ASP A 432 -5.45 22.75 -30.16
CA ASP A 432 -6.33 22.55 -31.30
C ASP A 432 -5.46 22.21 -32.51
N ALA A 433 -5.65 21.02 -33.06
CA ALA A 433 -4.86 20.50 -34.17
C ALA A 433 -5.76 20.03 -35.31
N SER A 434 -5.52 20.61 -36.49
CA SER A 434 -6.08 20.13 -37.75
C SER A 434 -5.24 18.97 -38.30
N GLN A 435 -5.89 17.90 -38.76
CA GLN A 435 -5.29 16.81 -39.53
C GLN A 435 -4.20 16.00 -38.80
N VAL A 436 -4.56 15.38 -37.68
CA VAL A 436 -3.74 14.38 -36.98
C VAL A 436 -3.89 13.02 -37.66
N ALA A 437 -2.90 12.66 -38.46
CA ALA A 437 -2.83 11.35 -39.10
C ALA A 437 -2.68 10.21 -38.07
N VAL A 438 -3.06 9.00 -38.47
CA VAL A 438 -2.88 7.78 -37.64
C VAL A 438 -1.41 7.60 -37.29
N GLY A 439 -1.13 7.31 -36.01
CA GLY A 439 0.22 7.19 -35.46
C GLY A 439 0.89 8.52 -35.14
N ARG A 440 0.23 9.66 -35.40
CA ARG A 440 0.69 11.00 -34.97
C ARG A 440 0.06 11.39 -33.64
N GLU A 441 0.70 12.33 -32.97
CA GLU A 441 0.34 12.80 -31.64
C GLU A 441 0.26 14.33 -31.58
N ILE A 442 -0.57 14.81 -30.65
CA ILE A 442 -0.55 16.18 -30.14
C ILE A 442 -0.02 16.15 -28.71
N SER A 443 0.57 17.23 -28.25
CA SER A 443 1.16 17.33 -26.91
C SER A 443 0.55 18.48 -26.13
N LEU A 444 0.06 18.19 -24.93
CA LEU A 444 -0.32 19.17 -23.91
C LEU A 444 0.84 19.24 -22.92
N LYS A 445 1.35 20.44 -22.65
CA LYS A 445 2.33 20.68 -21.59
C LYS A 445 1.77 21.67 -20.59
N GLY A 446 1.48 22.91 -21.01
CA GLY A 446 1.00 23.97 -20.13
C GLY A 446 1.62 23.92 -18.73
N ASP A 447 0.76 23.88 -17.70
CA ASP A 447 1.15 23.77 -16.29
C ASP A 447 1.19 22.31 -15.76
N LEU A 448 1.12 21.30 -16.64
CA LEU A 448 1.33 19.91 -16.24
C LEU A 448 2.80 19.68 -15.82
N PRO A 449 3.09 18.84 -14.81
CA PRO A 449 4.48 18.53 -14.45
C PRO A 449 5.24 17.83 -15.57
N GLN A 450 4.58 16.96 -16.33
CA GLN A 450 5.12 16.29 -17.52
C GLN A 450 4.21 16.50 -18.74
N ASP A 451 4.77 16.37 -19.94
CA ASP A 451 4.00 16.44 -21.18
C ASP A 451 2.98 15.29 -21.24
N LEU A 452 1.74 15.59 -21.62
CA LEU A 452 0.72 14.61 -22.00
C LEU A 452 0.60 14.56 -23.52
N LYS A 453 0.99 13.43 -24.11
CA LYS A 453 0.85 13.15 -25.53
C LYS A 453 -0.45 12.38 -25.79
N VAL A 454 -1.24 12.85 -26.75
CA VAL A 454 -2.44 12.17 -27.23
C VAL A 454 -2.18 11.69 -28.65
N ARG A 455 -2.01 10.38 -28.81
CA ARG A 455 -1.74 9.72 -30.08
C ARG A 455 -2.99 9.08 -30.63
N ARG A 456 -3.28 9.35 -31.89
CA ARG A 456 -4.33 8.66 -32.64
C ARG A 456 -3.83 7.27 -33.05
N THR A 457 -4.41 6.19 -32.54
CA THR A 457 -3.89 4.83 -32.78
C THR A 457 -4.49 4.15 -34.01
N ASP A 458 -5.69 4.55 -34.44
CA ASP A 458 -6.37 3.95 -35.59
C ASP A 458 -7.09 4.97 -36.50
N GLY A 459 -7.62 4.47 -37.61
CA GLY A 459 -8.33 5.25 -38.63
C GLY A 459 -9.86 5.10 -38.55
N SER A 460 -10.42 4.76 -37.39
CA SER A 460 -11.84 4.42 -37.23
C SER A 460 -12.79 5.63 -37.24
N GLY A 461 -12.42 6.70 -37.97
CA GLY A 461 -13.14 7.98 -37.99
C GLY A 461 -13.24 8.61 -36.61
N CYS A 462 -14.37 9.25 -36.32
CA CYS A 462 -14.61 9.90 -35.03
C CYS A 462 -14.70 8.93 -33.84
N THR A 463 -14.74 7.61 -34.06
CA THR A 463 -14.65 6.60 -32.97
C THR A 463 -13.23 6.06 -32.79
N THR A 464 -12.22 6.84 -33.19
CA THR A 464 -10.81 6.43 -33.12
C THR A 464 -10.39 6.08 -31.69
N GLU A 465 -9.56 5.05 -31.56
CA GLU A 465 -8.87 4.78 -30.30
C GLU A 465 -7.74 5.80 -30.12
N LEU A 466 -7.64 6.34 -28.92
CA LEU A 466 -6.58 7.27 -28.52
C LEU A 466 -5.67 6.58 -27.49
N GLU A 467 -4.37 6.83 -27.60
CA GLU A 467 -3.40 6.48 -26.57
C GLU A 467 -2.87 7.76 -25.94
N PHE A 468 -2.85 7.78 -24.61
CA PHE A 468 -2.40 8.88 -23.79
C PHE A 468 -1.09 8.47 -23.14
N THR A 469 -0.06 9.29 -23.29
CA THR A 469 1.26 9.10 -22.66
C THR A 469 1.62 10.36 -21.89
N TYR A 470 1.50 10.30 -20.57
CA TYR A 470 2.02 11.32 -19.64
C TYR A 470 3.48 10.99 -19.31
N GLY A 471 4.38 11.95 -19.47
CA GLY A 471 5.82 11.76 -19.25
C GLY A 471 6.48 10.87 -20.31
N THR A 472 7.70 10.40 -20.00
CA THR A 472 8.47 9.52 -20.90
C THR A 472 8.67 8.15 -20.26
N PRO A 473 8.03 7.09 -20.78
CA PRO A 473 8.24 5.74 -20.28
C PRO A 473 9.71 5.31 -20.43
N ALA A 474 10.43 5.26 -19.31
CA ALA A 474 11.80 4.78 -19.25
C ALA A 474 11.98 3.74 -18.13
N THR A 475 13.01 2.91 -18.28
CA THR A 475 13.33 1.90 -17.25
C THR A 475 13.92 2.62 -16.03
N GLY A 476 13.34 2.38 -14.85
CA GLY A 476 13.84 2.95 -13.60
C GLY A 476 13.32 4.35 -13.26
N THR A 477 12.45 4.91 -14.08
CA THR A 477 11.73 6.16 -13.80
C THR A 477 10.28 5.84 -13.49
N ASN A 478 9.67 6.57 -12.55
CA ASN A 478 8.26 6.35 -12.24
C ASN A 478 7.33 7.43 -12.79
N ASP A 479 7.84 8.64 -13.08
CA ASP A 479 7.18 9.88 -13.49
C ASP A 479 6.46 9.86 -14.85
N TRP A 480 5.82 8.74 -15.19
CA TRP A 480 5.07 8.56 -16.42
C TRP A 480 3.84 7.68 -16.20
N PHE A 481 2.86 7.82 -17.09
CA PHE A 481 1.65 7.00 -17.10
C PHE A 481 1.12 6.85 -18.52
N VAL A 482 0.72 5.64 -18.93
CA VAL A 482 0.22 5.36 -20.28
C VAL A 482 -1.09 4.62 -20.20
N PHE A 483 -2.10 5.09 -20.94
CA PHE A 483 -3.39 4.42 -21.04
C PHE A 483 -4.03 4.65 -22.40
N LYS A 484 -5.04 3.84 -22.72
CA LYS A 484 -5.83 3.97 -23.95
C LYS A 484 -7.25 4.44 -23.63
N SER A 485 -7.92 5.03 -24.62
CA SER A 485 -9.29 5.50 -24.48
C SER A 485 -10.30 4.41 -24.16
N ASP A 486 -10.01 3.17 -24.54
CA ASP A 486 -10.85 2.00 -24.25
C ASP A 486 -10.39 1.22 -23.00
N ALA A 487 -9.27 1.64 -22.39
CA ALA A 487 -8.68 0.96 -21.25
C ALA A 487 -9.64 0.94 -20.06
N LYS A 488 -9.58 -0.18 -19.33
CA LYS A 488 -10.39 -0.44 -18.14
C LYS A 488 -9.46 -0.79 -17.00
N GLY A 489 -9.65 -0.11 -15.88
CA GLY A 489 -9.06 -0.47 -14.61
C GLY A 489 -10.03 -1.21 -13.72
N TYR A 490 -9.50 -1.65 -12.58
CA TYR A 490 -10.31 -2.18 -11.50
C TYR A 490 -10.59 -1.08 -10.50
N GLY A 491 -11.64 -0.31 -10.79
CA GLY A 491 -12.24 0.54 -9.79
C GLY A 491 -13.58 -0.05 -9.41
N ARG A 492 -13.66 -0.78 -8.29
CA ARG A 492 -14.94 -0.90 -7.57
C ARG A 492 -15.54 0.50 -7.29
N TRP A 493 -14.69 1.52 -7.31
CA TRP A 493 -14.96 2.93 -7.11
C TRP A 493 -14.70 3.81 -8.34
N SER A 494 -14.63 3.22 -9.56
CA SER A 494 -14.79 4.05 -10.77
C SER A 494 -16.18 4.69 -10.72
N TRP A 495 -16.31 5.95 -11.11
CA TRP A 495 -17.56 6.74 -11.02
C TRP A 495 -18.82 6.04 -11.59
N ILE A 496 -18.65 5.00 -12.39
CA ILE A 496 -19.71 4.16 -12.93
C ILE A 496 -19.65 2.80 -12.24
N GLU A 497 -20.27 2.65 -11.07
CA GLU A 497 -20.41 1.35 -10.38
C GLU A 497 -21.32 0.37 -11.13
N SER A 498 -22.10 0.85 -12.12
CA SER A 498 -23.05 0.02 -12.86
C SER A 498 -23.14 0.42 -14.33
N GLY A 499 -23.11 -0.57 -15.22
CA GLY A 499 -23.31 -0.39 -16.67
C GLY A 499 -22.06 -0.68 -17.51
N SER A 500 -22.19 -0.53 -18.84
CA SER A 500 -21.15 -0.91 -19.82
C SER A 500 -19.88 -0.03 -19.79
N GLN A 501 -19.91 1.08 -19.05
CA GLN A 501 -18.82 2.04 -18.89
C GLN A 501 -18.09 1.92 -17.54
N SER A 502 -18.49 0.96 -16.69
CA SER A 502 -17.83 0.69 -15.42
C SER A 502 -16.34 0.36 -15.60
N GLY A 503 -15.49 1.02 -14.80
CA GLY A 503 -14.04 0.84 -14.80
C GLY A 503 -13.28 1.50 -15.96
N LYS A 504 -13.95 2.15 -16.93
CA LYS A 504 -13.26 2.82 -18.04
C LYS A 504 -12.58 4.12 -17.61
N TYR A 505 -11.41 4.36 -18.18
CA TYR A 505 -10.62 5.56 -17.91
C TYR A 505 -11.12 6.79 -18.67
N CYS A 506 -11.74 6.54 -19.82
CA CYS A 506 -12.40 7.57 -20.61
C CYS A 506 -13.89 7.28 -20.72
N GLN A 507 -14.69 8.29 -20.43
CA GLN A 507 -16.08 8.34 -20.85
C GLN A 507 -16.14 8.87 -22.28
N VAL A 508 -17.06 8.30 -23.05
CA VAL A 508 -17.22 8.62 -24.47
C VAL A 508 -18.63 9.13 -24.67
N SER A 509 -18.76 10.31 -25.27
CA SER A 509 -20.04 10.90 -25.62
C SER A 509 -20.05 11.32 -27.10
N GLU A 510 -21.20 11.16 -27.73
CA GLU A 510 -21.42 11.67 -29.08
C GLU A 510 -21.56 13.19 -29.05
N MET A 511 -20.87 13.88 -29.95
CA MET A 511 -21.08 15.29 -30.22
C MET A 511 -22.10 15.42 -31.34
N LYS A 512 -23.06 16.32 -31.14
CA LYS A 512 -24.11 16.61 -32.10
C LYS A 512 -24.15 18.11 -32.40
N ASP A 513 -24.48 18.46 -33.64
CA ASP A 513 -24.79 19.84 -34.00
C ASP A 513 -26.20 20.26 -33.53
N ASP A 514 -26.59 21.49 -33.87
CA ASP A 514 -27.89 22.06 -33.52
C ASP A 514 -29.08 21.31 -34.15
N GLU A 515 -28.83 20.52 -35.21
CA GLU A 515 -29.83 19.69 -35.90
C GLU A 515 -29.92 18.28 -35.27
N GLY A 516 -29.01 17.98 -34.33
CA GLY A 516 -28.92 16.69 -33.65
C GLY A 516 -28.14 15.64 -34.44
N ASP A 517 -27.49 16.04 -35.54
CA ASP A 517 -26.67 15.18 -36.37
C ASP A 517 -25.29 14.97 -35.73
N TYR A 518 -24.75 13.76 -35.90
CA TYR A 518 -23.48 13.37 -35.30
C TYR A 518 -22.31 14.08 -36.00
N VAL A 519 -21.53 14.86 -35.24
CA VAL A 519 -20.40 15.63 -35.75
C VAL A 519 -19.04 15.19 -35.19
N GLY A 520 -19.04 14.31 -34.19
CA GLY A 520 -17.79 13.85 -33.59
C GLY A 520 -17.98 13.08 -32.29
N THR A 521 -16.86 12.76 -31.67
CA THR A 521 -16.82 12.09 -30.36
C THR A 521 -16.03 12.92 -29.37
N ARG A 522 -16.54 13.01 -28.15
CA ARG A 522 -15.80 13.59 -27.04
C ARG A 522 -15.43 12.52 -26.02
N PHE A 523 -14.14 12.45 -25.72
CA PHE A 523 -13.55 11.64 -24.67
C PHE A 523 -13.34 12.51 -23.43
N TYR A 524 -13.81 12.06 -22.27
CA TYR A 524 -13.48 12.64 -20.97
C TYR A 524 -12.71 11.61 -20.17
N CYS A 525 -11.41 11.82 -20.04
CA CYS A 525 -10.50 10.87 -19.43
C CYS A 525 -9.90 11.41 -18.14
N THR A 526 -9.49 10.49 -17.26
CA THR A 526 -8.82 10.82 -16.00
C THR A 526 -7.57 9.99 -15.84
N PHE A 527 -6.51 10.59 -15.31
CA PHE A 527 -5.23 9.91 -15.11
C PHE A 527 -4.45 10.45 -13.88
N PRO A 528 -3.64 9.61 -13.22
CA PRO A 528 -2.71 10.04 -12.19
C PRO A 528 -1.50 10.77 -12.83
N GLY A 529 -0.98 11.77 -12.14
CA GLY A 529 0.30 12.40 -12.48
C GLY A 529 0.91 13.08 -11.26
N TRP A 530 2.20 13.37 -11.33
CA TRP A 530 2.98 14.08 -10.32
C TRP A 530 4.15 14.78 -11.01
#